data_AF-A0A929IGT5-F1
#
_entry.id   AF-A0A929IGT5-F1
#
_cell.length_a   1.000
_cell.length_b   1.000
_cell.length_c   1.000
_cell.angle_alpha   90.00
_cell.angle_beta   90.00
_cell.angle_gamma   90.00
#
_symmetry.space_group_name_H-M   'P 1'
#
loop_
_entity.id
_entity.type
_entity.pdbx_description
1 polymer ?
#
loop_
_entity_poly.entity_id
_entity_poly.type
_entity_poly.pdbx_seq_one_letter_code
_entity_poly.pdbx_strand_id
1 'polypeptide(L)' 'NKNTIPFETRNPFVTSGIRIGTPSVTTRGMKEPEMQAIGKLIVKILKNMDKEDILSSVEKKVRELCKAFPIYPEGGGLF' A
#
# COMPACT_ATOMS: atom_id res chain seq x y z
N ASN A 1 8.34 2.54 -3.44
CA ASN A 1 8.80 3.48 -4.49
C ASN A 1 9.02 4.84 -3.85
N LYS A 2 10.26 5.11 -3.44
CA LYS A 2 10.70 6.39 -2.88
C LYS A 2 10.92 7.38 -4.03
N ASN A 3 10.42 8.60 -3.93
CA ASN A 3 10.45 9.57 -5.03
C ASN A 3 10.89 10.94 -4.52
N THR A 4 11.80 11.59 -5.25
CA THR A 4 12.17 13.00 -5.04
C THR A 4 10.94 13.89 -5.27
N ILE A 5 10.85 14.98 -4.51
CA ILE A 5 9.84 16.02 -4.68
C ILE A 5 10.51 17.29 -5.21
N PRO A 6 9.76 18.25 -5.80
CA PRO A 6 10.34 19.52 -6.23
C PRO A 6 11.12 20.20 -5.10
N PHE A 7 12.29 20.77 -5.43
CA PHE A 7 13.17 21.49 -4.51
C PHE A 7 13.71 20.68 -3.32
N GLU A 8 13.84 19.35 -3.49
CA GLU A 8 14.42 18.47 -2.47
C GLU A 8 15.86 18.89 -2.12
N THR A 9 16.12 19.02 -0.82
CA THR A 9 17.44 19.35 -0.27
C THR A 9 18.11 18.15 0.39
N ARG A 10 17.37 17.05 0.60
CA ARG A 10 17.93 15.81 1.15
C ARG A 10 18.81 15.08 0.15
N ASN A 11 19.64 14.19 0.70
CA ASN A 11 20.51 13.30 -0.07
C ASN A 11 19.69 12.50 -1.11
N PRO A 12 20.18 12.30 -2.35
CA PRO A 12 19.51 11.50 -3.38
C PRO A 12 19.08 10.08 -2.95
N PHE A 13 19.77 9.48 -1.98
CA PHE A 13 19.44 8.16 -1.41
C PHE A 13 18.35 8.22 -0.33
N VAL A 14 17.95 9.42 0.12
CA VAL A 14 16.92 9.67 1.13
C VAL A 14 15.93 10.70 0.60
N THR A 15 14.88 10.23 -0.06
CA THR A 15 13.84 11.11 -0.63
C THR A 15 12.73 11.43 0.37
N SER A 16 12.04 12.56 0.18
CA SER A 16 10.90 12.95 1.01
C SER A 16 9.54 12.46 0.49
N GLY A 17 9.45 11.93 -0.74
CA GLY A 17 8.19 11.53 -1.37
C GLY A 17 8.00 10.02 -1.55
N ILE A 18 6.75 9.64 -1.77
CA ILE A 18 6.32 8.29 -2.17
C ILE A 18 5.40 8.42 -3.38
N ARG A 19 5.62 7.61 -4.42
CA ARG A 19 4.72 7.51 -5.57
C ARG A 19 3.74 6.35 -5.39
N ILE A 20 2.45 6.65 -5.49
CA ILE A 20 1.36 5.66 -5.36
C ILE A 20 0.69 5.51 -6.73
N GLY A 21 0.50 4.28 -7.17
CA GLY A 21 -0.22 3.94 -8.40
C GLY A 21 -1.38 3.00 -8.11
N THR A 22 -2.50 3.20 -8.80
CA THR A 22 -3.70 2.37 -8.71
C THR A 22 -3.75 1.13 -9.61
N PRO A 23 -2.98 0.98 -10.72
CA PRO A 23 -3.17 -0.14 -11.65
C PRO A 23 -3.21 -1.53 -11.00
N SER A 24 -2.31 -1.82 -10.07
CA SER A 24 -2.23 -3.15 -9.43
C SER A 24 -3.47 -3.51 -8.61
N VAL A 25 -4.13 -2.53 -8.00
CA VAL A 25 -5.33 -2.77 -7.18
C VAL A 25 -6.60 -2.73 -8.02
N THR A 26 -6.66 -1.86 -9.03
CA THR A 26 -7.81 -1.79 -9.95
C THR A 26 -7.92 -3.02 -10.83
N THR A 27 -6.80 -3.58 -11.31
CA THR A 27 -6.80 -4.84 -12.08
C THR A 27 -7.28 -6.03 -11.24
N ARG A 28 -7.13 -5.96 -9.91
CA ARG A 28 -7.64 -6.96 -8.96
C ARG A 28 -9.11 -6.76 -8.58
N GLY A 29 -9.79 -5.77 -9.16
CA GLY A 29 -11.21 -5.51 -8.92
C GLY A 29 -11.52 -4.55 -7.76
N MET A 30 -10.50 -3.99 -7.10
CA MET A 30 -10.70 -3.00 -6.05
C MET A 30 -11.27 -1.69 -6.62
N LYS A 31 -12.12 -1.01 -5.84
CA LYS A 31 -12.82 0.23 -6.19
C LYS A 31 -12.49 1.35 -5.19
N GLU A 32 -13.23 2.44 -5.28
CA GLU A 32 -13.10 3.62 -4.43
C GLU A 32 -13.14 3.30 -2.92
N PRO A 33 -14.00 2.41 -2.41
CA PRO A 33 -14.03 2.06 -0.98
C PRO A 33 -12.72 1.42 -0.51
N GLU A 34 -12.17 0.50 -1.29
CA GLU A 34 -10.89 -0.16 -0.97
C GLU A 34 -9.74 0.84 -1.03
N MET A 35 -9.75 1.76 -2.00
CA MET A 35 -8.76 2.84 -2.07
C MET A 35 -8.80 3.76 -0.85
N GLN A 36 -10.00 4.09 -0.35
CA GLN A 36 -10.14 4.86 0.88
C GLN A 36 -9.59 4.08 2.09
N ALA A 37 -9.83 2.77 2.16
CA ALA A 37 -9.27 1.91 3.20
C ALA A 37 -7.74 1.87 3.13
N ILE A 38 -7.16 1.68 1.94
CA ILE A 38 -5.70 1.71 1.72
C ILE A 38 -5.11 3.05 2.19
N GLY A 39 -5.73 4.17 1.83
CA GLY A 39 -5.30 5.49 2.28
C GLY A 39 -5.30 5.63 3.81
N LYS A 40 -6.35 5.16 4.48
CA LYS A 40 -6.43 5.15 5.96
C LYS A 40 -5.33 4.29 6.58
N LEU A 41 -5.01 3.14 6.00
CA LEU A 41 -3.93 2.26 6.48
C LEU A 41 -2.55 2.91 6.32
N ILE A 42 -2.30 3.56 5.19
CA ILE A 42 -1.06 4.34 4.96
C ILE A 42 -0.91 5.44 6.01
N VAL A 43 -1.95 6.25 6.22
CA VAL A 43 -1.94 7.33 7.23
C VAL A 43 -1.73 6.77 8.64
N LYS A 44 -2.32 5.61 8.96
CA LYS A 44 -2.16 4.99 10.27
C LYS A 44 -0.71 4.61 10.56
N ILE A 45 0.00 4.05 9.57
CA ILE A 45 1.44 3.74 9.69
C ILE A 45 2.24 5.04 9.84
N LEU A 46 2.05 6.02 8.96
CA LEU A 46 2.82 7.27 8.98
C LEU A 46 2.74 8.01 10.32
N LYS A 47 1.60 7.91 11.02
CA LYS A 47 1.39 8.52 12.34
C LYS A 47 1.92 7.71 13.53
N ASN A 48 2.32 6.44 13.33
CA ASN A 48 2.63 5.50 14.40
C ASN A 48 3.77 4.54 14.00
N MET A 49 4.82 5.07 13.36
CA MET A 49 5.90 4.26 12.77
C MET A 49 6.71 3.46 13.80
N ASP A 50 6.62 3.84 15.07
CA ASP A 50 7.32 3.29 16.23
C ASP A 50 6.47 2.32 17.07
N LYS A 51 5.21 2.10 16.71
CA LYS A 51 4.27 1.29 17.49
C LYS A 51 4.03 -0.08 16.86
N GLU A 52 4.77 -1.08 17.31
CA GLU A 52 4.76 -2.44 16.74
C GLU A 52 3.37 -3.09 16.70
N ASP A 53 2.55 -2.87 17.72
CA ASP A 53 1.17 -3.35 17.81
C ASP A 53 0.30 -2.80 16.66
N ILE A 54 0.47 -1.51 16.34
CA ILE A 54 -0.21 -0.85 15.23
C ILE A 54 0.30 -1.37 13.90
N LEU A 55 1.62 -1.56 13.75
CA LEU A 55 2.21 -2.11 12.53
C LEU A 55 1.66 -3.52 12.25
N SER A 56 1.65 -4.39 13.27
CA SER A 56 1.08 -5.75 13.18
C SER A 56 -0.42 -5.73 12.83
N SER A 57 -1.19 -4.82 13.46
CA SER A 57 -2.61 -4.66 13.16
C SER A 57 -2.85 -4.22 11.72
N VAL A 58 -2.06 -3.27 11.20
CA VAL A 58 -2.17 -2.82 9.80
C VAL A 58 -1.79 -3.94 8.84
N GLU A 59 -0.72 -4.69 9.13
CA GLU A 59 -0.30 -5.82 8.31
C GLU A 59 -1.42 -6.85 8.16
N LYS A 60 -2.09 -7.23 9.26
CA LYS A 60 -3.24 -8.14 9.24
C LYS A 60 -4.35 -7.63 8.32
N LYS A 61 -4.73 -6.35 8.45
CA LYS A 61 -5.77 -5.72 7.60
C LYS A 61 -5.38 -5.69 6.12
N VAL A 62 -4.12 -5.41 5.81
CA VAL A 62 -3.61 -5.46 4.43
C VAL A 62 -3.71 -6.87 3.87
N ARG A 63 -3.35 -7.90 4.67
CA ARG A 63 -3.47 -9.31 4.25
C ARG A 63 -4.92 -9.70 4.01
N GLU A 64 -5.83 -9.32 4.90
CA GLU A 64 -7.28 -9.55 4.74
C GLU A 64 -7.81 -8.92 3.45
N LEU A 65 -7.49 -7.64 3.21
CA LEU A 65 -7.87 -6.94 1.99
C LEU A 65 -7.31 -7.64 0.75
N CYS A 66 -6.04 -8.04 0.77
CA CYS A 66 -5.44 -8.74 -0.37
C CYS A 66 -6.09 -10.11 -0.63
N LYS A 67 -6.49 -10.85 0.41
CA LYS A 67 -7.17 -12.16 0.27
C LYS A 67 -8.55 -12.02 -0.37
N ALA A 68 -9.27 -10.93 -0.07
CA ALA A 68 -10.57 -10.66 -0.68
C ALA A 68 -10.51 -10.37 -2.19
N PHE A 69 -9.33 -9.99 -2.71
CA PHE A 69 -9.11 -9.65 -4.12
C PHE A 69 -7.91 -10.43 -4.68
N PRO A 70 -8.02 -11.76 -4.89
CA PRO A 70 -6.90 -12.59 -5.36
C PRO A 70 -6.42 -12.14 -6.75
N ILE A 71 -5.11 -12.30 -7.01
CA ILE A 71 -4.50 -11.94 -8.30
C ILE A 71 -4.90 -12.94 -9.39
N TYR A 72 -5.01 -14.22 -9.01
CA TYR A 72 -5.48 -15.30 -9.86
C TYR A 72 -6.66 -15.96 -9.13
N PRO A 73 -7.90 -15.79 -9.62
CA PRO A 73 -9.01 -16.65 -9.22
C PRO A 73 -8.62 -18.11 -9.54
N GLU A 74 -9.03 -19.07 -8.72
CA GLU A 74 -8.64 -20.48 -8.91
C GLU A 74 -8.86 -20.94 -10.37
N GLY A 75 -7.80 -21.48 -10.98
CA GLY A 75 -7.74 -21.86 -12.40
C GLY A 75 -6.75 -21.08 -13.27
N GLY A 76 -6.13 -20.00 -12.77
CA GLY A 76 -5.16 -19.18 -13.50
C GLY A 76 -3.68 -19.51 -13.27
N GLY A 77 -3.37 -20.68 -12.71
CA GLY A 77 -1.99 -21.17 -12.58
C GLY A 77 -1.61 -21.91 -13.86
N LEU A 78 -0.58 -21.42 -14.55
CA LEU A 78 0.19 -22.20 -15.52
C LEU A 78 0.71 -23.48 -14.81
N PHE A 79 -0.08 -24.55 -14.91
CA PHE A 79 0.41 -25.91 -15.09
C PHE A 79 0.05 -26.32 -16.52
#